data_AF-F7X6N3-F1
#
_entry.id   AF-F7X6N3-F1
#
_cell.length_a   1.000
_cell.length_b   1.000
_cell.length_c   1.000
_cell.angle_alpha   90.00
_cell.angle_beta   90.00
_cell.angle_gamma   90.00
#
_symmetry.space_group_name_H-M   'P 1'
#
loop_
_entity.id
_entity.type
_entity.pdbx_description
1 polymer ?
#
loop_
_entity_poly.entity_id
_entity_poly.type
_entity_poly.pdbx_seq_one_letter_code
_entity_poly.pdbx_strand_id
1 'polypeptide(L)' 'MLQLAERRRSRSAAAMSGKMDELQALAAVVLWTSGHFDTFDIASVLGVGEDAVCRTLQAARHLERGLA' A
#
# COMPACT_ATOMS: atom_id res chain seq x y z
N MET A 1 -12.84 19.74 -16.50
CA MET A 1 -13.17 19.94 -15.06
C MET A 1 -13.30 18.60 -14.32
N LEU A 2 -12.25 17.75 -14.30
CA LEU A 2 -12.30 16.41 -13.67
C LEU A 2 -11.16 16.14 -12.66
N GLN A 3 -10.09 16.94 -12.65
CA GLN A 3 -8.89 16.67 -11.86
C GLN A 3 -8.98 17.09 -10.37
N LEU A 4 -9.98 17.87 -9.97
CA LEU A 4 -10.09 18.37 -8.59
C LEU A 4 -10.85 17.41 -7.65
N ALA A 5 -11.69 16.52 -8.20
CA ALA A 5 -12.51 15.59 -7.41
C ALA A 5 -11.70 14.37 -6.91
N GLU A 6 -10.72 13.89 -7.68
CA GLU A 6 -9.83 12.80 -7.24
C GLU A 6 -8.91 13.22 -6.10
N ARG A 7 -8.38 14.45 -6.14
CA ARG A 7 -7.46 14.98 -5.10
C ARG A 7 -8.08 15.11 -3.70
N ARG A 8 -9.41 15.15 -3.57
CA ARG A 8 -10.09 15.19 -2.26
C ARG A 8 -10.33 13.79 -1.68
N ARG A 9 -10.65 12.79 -2.52
CA ARG A 9 -10.81 11.40 -2.06
C ARG A 9 -9.50 10.80 -1.52
N SER A 10 -8.36 11.15 -2.12
CA SER A 10 -7.04 10.65 -1.68
C SER A 10 -6.62 11.11 -0.28
N ARG A 11 -7.22 12.18 0.26
CA ARG A 11 -6.87 12.72 1.59
C ARG A 11 -7.68 12.10 2.73
N SER A 12 -8.87 11.57 2.45
CA SER A 12 -9.77 11.05 3.49
C SER A 12 -9.53 9.57 3.84
N ALA A 13 -8.91 8.80 2.94
CA ALA A 13 -8.54 7.39 3.20
C ALA A 13 -7.26 7.23 4.04
N ALA A 14 -6.41 8.25 4.09
CA ALA A 14 -5.14 8.21 4.82
C ALA A 14 -5.30 8.18 6.36
N ALA A 15 -6.50 8.39 6.88
CA ALA A 15 -6.75 8.53 8.32
C ALA A 15 -7.20 7.22 9.03
N MET A 16 -7.37 6.11 8.31
CA MET A 16 -7.90 4.85 8.88
C MET A 16 -6.94 3.66 8.86
N SER A 17 -5.70 3.81 8.36
CA SER A 17 -4.69 2.78 8.57
C SER A 17 -4.04 3.00 9.92
N GLY A 18 -4.31 2.11 10.87
CA GLY A 18 -3.39 1.87 11.98
C GLY A 18 -1.97 1.80 11.43
N LYS A 19 -1.02 2.44 12.12
CA LYS A 19 0.39 2.53 11.71
C LYS A 19 0.85 1.18 11.20
N MET A 20 1.12 1.10 9.90
CA MET A 20 1.74 -0.09 9.33
C MET A 20 3.20 -0.10 9.80
N ASP A 21 3.57 -1.14 10.54
CA ASP A 21 4.91 -1.30 11.07
C ASP A 21 5.90 -1.60 9.93
N GLU A 22 7.18 -1.32 10.14
CA GLU A 22 8.23 -1.51 9.14
C GLU A 22 8.37 -2.99 8.75
N LEU A 23 8.20 -3.89 9.73
CA LEU A 23 8.14 -5.34 9.49
C LEU A 23 6.91 -5.75 8.65
N GLN A 24 5.76 -5.12 8.87
CA GLN A 24 4.55 -5.39 8.08
C GLN A 24 4.71 -4.85 6.66
N ALA A 25 5.35 -3.70 6.49
CA ALA A 25 5.67 -3.15 5.18
C ALA A 25 6.62 -4.08 4.40
N LEU A 26 7.67 -4.60 5.06
CA LEU A 26 8.58 -5.58 4.45
C LEU A 26 7.84 -6.87 4.08
N ALA A 27 7.03 -7.40 4.99
CA ALA A 27 6.25 -8.61 4.75
C ALA A 27 5.27 -8.43 3.58
N ALA A 28 4.63 -7.26 3.45
CA ALA A 28 3.76 -6.95 2.31
C ALA A 28 4.52 -6.98 0.99
N VAL A 29 5.73 -6.42 0.92
CA VAL A 29 6.56 -6.44 -0.30
C VAL A 29 7.02 -7.86 -0.63
N VAL A 30 7.45 -8.64 0.36
CA VAL A 30 7.89 -10.04 0.16
C VAL A 30 6.73 -10.92 -0.33
N LEU A 31 5.56 -10.80 0.29
CA LEU A 31 4.36 -11.53 -0.13
C LEU A 31 3.93 -11.15 -1.53
N TRP A 32 3.96 -9.86 -1.86
CA TRP A 32 3.63 -9.38 -3.21
C TRP A 32 4.60 -9.91 -4.27
N THR A 33 5.91 -9.89 -3.99
CA THR A 33 6.94 -10.43 -4.90
C THR A 33 6.81 -11.94 -5.11
N SER A 34 6.22 -12.67 -4.16
CA SER A 34 5.94 -14.10 -4.36
C SER A 34 4.90 -14.38 -5.45
N GLY A 35 4.08 -13.40 -5.82
CA GLY A 35 3.06 -13.53 -6.87
C GLY A 35 1.89 -14.45 -6.52
N HIS A 36 1.81 -14.95 -5.29
CA HIS A 36 0.77 -15.86 -4.83
C HIS A 36 -0.36 -15.19 -4.03
N PHE A 37 -0.20 -13.92 -3.65
CA PHE A 37 -1.12 -13.20 -2.78
C PHE A 37 -1.60 -11.89 -3.42
N ASP A 38 -2.91 -11.66 -3.37
CA ASP A 38 -3.51 -10.38 -3.78
C ASP A 38 -3.44 -9.35 -2.64
N THR A 39 -3.67 -8.07 -2.94
CA THR A 39 -3.63 -6.98 -1.94
C THR A 39 -4.57 -7.20 -0.76
N PHE A 40 -5.72 -7.83 -1.01
CA PHE A 40 -6.68 -8.19 0.03
C PHE A 40 -6.17 -9.30 0.95
N ASP A 41 -5.54 -10.34 0.40
CA ASP A 41 -4.95 -11.44 1.18
C ASP A 41 -3.81 -10.92 2.06
N ILE A 42 -2.95 -10.07 1.50
CA ILE A 42 -1.85 -9.44 2.24
C ILE A 42 -2.40 -8.58 3.39
N ALA A 43 -3.45 -7.80 3.13
CA ALA A 43 -4.11 -6.98 4.16
C ALA A 43 -4.70 -7.86 5.28
N SER A 44 -5.36 -8.96 4.92
CA SER A 44 -5.93 -9.91 5.88
C SER A 44 -4.86 -10.63 6.71
N VAL A 45 -3.74 -11.02 6.10
CA VAL A 45 -2.63 -11.70 6.80
C VAL A 45 -1.93 -10.76 7.77
N LEU A 46 -1.74 -9.49 7.38
CA LEU A 46 -1.04 -8.51 8.19
C LEU A 46 -1.95 -7.78 9.19
N GLY A 47 -3.27 -7.93 9.08
CA GLY A 47 -4.25 -7.24 9.92
C GLY A 47 -4.26 -5.72 9.68
N VAL A 48 -3.88 -5.28 8.48
CA VAL A 48 -3.78 -3.87 8.09
C VAL A 48 -4.85 -3.53 7.07
N GLY A 49 -5.13 -2.24 6.89
CA GLY A 49 -6.03 -1.79 5.82
C GLY A 49 -5.41 -2.04 4.45
N GLU A 50 -6.21 -2.48 3.48
CA GLU A 50 -5.76 -2.68 2.10
C GLU A 50 -5.16 -1.40 1.48
N ASP A 51 -5.69 -0.22 1.85
CA ASP A 51 -5.15 1.08 1.43
C ASP A 51 -3.68 1.25 1.86
N ALA A 52 -3.31 0.70 3.01
CA ALA A 52 -1.93 0.73 3.51
C ALA A 52 -1.01 -0.14 2.65
N VAL A 53 -1.45 -1.36 2.32
CA VAL A 53 -0.72 -2.30 1.46
C VAL A 53 -0.48 -1.65 0.10
N CYS A 54 -1.52 -1.10 -0.54
CA CYS A 54 -1.41 -0.41 -1.82
C CYS A 54 -0.42 0.75 -1.79
N ARG A 55 -0.45 1.59 -0.73
CA ARG A 55 0.50 2.71 -0.57
C ARG A 55 1.94 2.22 -0.45
N THR A 56 2.17 1.17 0.33
CA THR A 56 3.50 0.62 0.54
C THR A 56 4.05 -0.04 -0.72
N LEU A 57 3.23 -0.79 -1.46
CA LEU A 57 3.63 -1.35 -2.75
C LEU A 57 3.97 -0.27 -3.77
N GLN A 58 3.20 0.83 -3.77
CA GLN A 58 3.48 1.96 -4.63
C GLN A 58 4.77 2.71 -4.22
N ALA A 59 5.04 2.84 -2.91
CA ALA A 59 6.28 3.38 -2.40
C ALA A 59 7.48 2.48 -2.75
N ALA A 60 7.36 1.17 -2.58
CA ALA A 60 8.38 0.19 -2.95
C ALA A 60 8.71 0.28 -4.45
N ARG A 61 7.69 0.30 -5.33
CA ARG A 61 7.88 0.50 -6.77
C ARG A 61 8.51 1.84 -7.13
N HIS A 62 8.22 2.90 -6.36
CA HIS A 62 8.84 4.20 -6.58
C HIS A 62 10.34 4.17 -6.23
N LEU A 63 10.72 3.46 -5.16
CA LEU A 63 12.11 3.24 -4.79
C LEU A 63 12.85 2.40 -5.84
N GLU A 64 12.25 1.30 -6.32
CA GLU A 64 12.83 0.48 -7.40
C GLU A 64 13.05 1.29 -8.69
N ARG A 65 12.11 2.17 -9.05
CA ARG A 65 12.22 3.04 -10.22
C ARG A 65 13.20 4.20 -10.05
N GLY A 66 13.40 4.68 -8.82
CA GLY A 66 14.39 5.72 -8.50
C GLY A 66 15.81 5.21 -8.38
N LEU A 67 15.99 3.88 -8.29
CA LEU A 67 17.26 3.17 -8.31
C LEU A 67 17.67 2.70 -9.73
N ALA A 68 16.85 2.99 -10.76
CA ALA A 68 17.10 2.63 -12.15
C ALA A 68 17.77 3.75 -12.95
#